data_AF-A0A1E3S842-F1
#
_entry.id   AF-A0A1E3S842-F1
#
_cell.length_a   1.000
_cell.length_b   1.000
_cell.length_c   1.000
_cell.angle_alpha   90.00
_cell.angle_beta   90.00
_cell.angle_gamma   90.00
#
_symmetry.space_group_name_H-M   'P 1'
#
loop_
_entity.id
_entity.type
_entity.pdbx_description
1 polymer ?
#
loop_
_entity_poly.entity_id
_entity_poly.type
_entity_poly.pdbx_seq_one_letter_code
_entity_poly.pdbx_strand_id
1 'polypeptide(L)'
;MQEFLTKVRRIVEPLLSELGFQVDEFDADVDDWGRTGAVVYFRSVDCKIQNYDSSREGSINCMIAPLHALNVFGPHDQSGMWQYLPRFGLRQGVPLDAVRETALPDFPTTDQFLESVRGRIERYFPIAHAGILQMRGAEYWHPRP
;
A
#
# COMPACT_ATOMS: atom_id res chain seq x y z
N MET A 1 7.07 17.20 -0.76
CA MET A 1 7.58 15.86 -0.36
C MET A 1 7.78 15.64 1.14
N GLN A 2 8.56 16.44 1.87
CA GLN A 2 8.71 16.25 3.33
C GLN A 2 7.37 16.33 4.11
N GLU A 3 6.43 17.12 3.59
CA GLU A 3 5.06 17.19 4.10
C GLU A 3 4.32 15.85 3.98
N PHE A 4 4.56 15.07 2.91
CA PHE A 4 3.94 13.76 2.73
C PHE A 4 4.41 12.79 3.81
N LEU A 5 5.73 12.67 4.02
CA LEU A 5 6.29 11.87 5.11
C LEU A 5 5.68 12.30 6.46
N THR A 6 5.65 13.60 6.75
CA THR A 6 5.09 14.12 8.01
C THR A 6 3.62 13.70 8.20
N LYS A 7 2.80 13.79 7.15
CA LYS A 7 1.39 13.38 7.22
C LYS A 7 1.23 11.87 7.36
N VAL A 8 2.02 11.07 6.63
CA VAL A 8 2.05 9.61 6.78
C VAL A 8 2.42 9.21 8.21
N ARG A 9 3.46 9.84 8.79
CA ARG A 9 3.87 9.62 10.18
C ARG A 9 2.79 9.97 11.20
N ARG A 10 2.00 11.01 10.91
CA ARG A 10 0.93 11.46 11.81
C ARG A 10 -0.31 10.58 11.73
N ILE A 11 -0.69 10.14 10.53
CA ILE A 11 -2.00 9.51 10.27
C ILE A 11 -1.89 7.99 10.19
N VAL A 12 -0.92 7.47 9.44
CA VAL A 12 -0.84 6.04 9.11
C VAL A 12 0.14 5.28 10.01
N GLU A 13 1.29 5.89 10.34
CA GLU A 13 2.32 5.25 11.16
C GLU A 13 1.84 4.78 12.54
N PRO A 14 0.91 5.45 13.26
CA PRO A 14 0.42 4.93 14.55
C PRO A 14 -0.21 3.54 14.42
N LEU A 15 -1.08 3.33 13.43
CA LEU A 15 -1.68 2.02 13.15
C LEU A 15 -0.60 1.01 12.74
N LEU A 16 0.31 1.40 11.85
CA LEU A 16 1.39 0.50 11.42
C LEU A 16 2.31 0.10 12.57
N SER A 17 2.57 1.01 13.52
CA SER A 17 3.35 0.73 14.72
C SER A 17 2.66 -0.27 15.64
N GLU A 18 1.34 -0.17 15.81
CA GLU A 18 0.54 -1.17 16.55
C GLU A 18 0.61 -2.56 15.89
N LEU A 19 0.72 -2.60 14.55
CA LEU A 19 0.92 -3.81 13.76
C LEU A 19 2.39 -4.29 13.71
N GLY A 20 3.30 -3.61 14.42
CA GLY A 20 4.71 -4.00 14.52
C GLY A 20 5.59 -3.54 13.36
N PHE A 21 5.15 -2.55 12.58
CA PHE A 21 5.96 -1.93 11.53
C PHE A 21 6.75 -0.72 12.04
N GLN A 22 7.86 -0.45 11.38
CA GLN A 22 8.66 0.77 11.54
C GLN A 22 9.01 1.35 10.16
N VAL A 23 9.29 2.64 10.09
CA VAL A 23 9.77 3.27 8.84
C VAL A 23 11.12 2.64 8.47
N ASP A 24 11.20 2.10 7.26
CA ASP A 24 12.40 1.49 6.68
C ASP A 24 13.13 2.49 5.77
N GLU A 25 12.39 3.16 4.90
CA GLU A 25 12.92 4.07 3.89
C GLU A 25 11.88 5.10 3.45
N PHE A 26 12.34 6.25 2.98
CA PHE A 26 11.50 7.27 2.35
C PHE A 26 12.18 7.75 1.07
N ASP A 27 11.48 7.62 -0.05
CA ASP A 27 11.90 8.17 -1.33
C ASP A 27 10.93 9.29 -1.73
N ALA A 28 11.52 10.45 -1.98
CA ALA A 28 10.84 11.70 -2.30
C ALA A 28 10.96 12.06 -3.79
N ASP A 29 11.63 11.25 -4.61
CA ASP A 29 11.88 11.58 -6.02
C ASP A 29 11.57 10.40 -6.93
N VAL A 30 10.45 9.73 -6.65
CA VAL A 30 9.99 8.62 -7.48
C VAL A 30 9.47 9.18 -8.79
N ASP A 31 9.98 8.70 -9.91
CA ASP A 31 9.39 8.96 -11.22
C ASP A 31 8.11 8.15 -11.38
N ASP A 32 6.96 8.83 -11.38
CA ASP A 32 5.65 8.29 -11.71
C ASP A 32 5.19 8.86 -13.05
N TRP A 33 5.68 8.26 -14.14
CA TRP A 33 5.35 8.63 -15.52
C TRP A 33 5.67 10.08 -15.90
N GLY A 34 6.84 10.57 -15.48
CA GLY A 34 7.32 11.93 -15.75
C GLY A 34 6.86 12.96 -14.72
N ARG A 35 6.24 12.53 -13.62
CA ARG A 35 5.90 13.37 -12.48
C ARG A 35 6.56 12.82 -11.21
N THR A 36 7.05 13.72 -10.38
CA THR A 36 7.65 13.34 -9.10
C THR A 36 6.58 12.93 -8.09
N GLY A 37 6.63 11.69 -7.64
CA GLY A 37 5.85 11.12 -6.54
C GLY A 37 6.70 10.91 -5.28
N ALA A 38 6.07 10.33 -4.26
CA ALA A 38 6.73 10.03 -3.00
C ALA A 38 6.25 8.71 -2.41
N VAL A 39 7.13 7.98 -1.74
CA VAL A 39 6.82 6.68 -1.13
C VAL A 39 7.53 6.53 0.21
N VAL A 40 6.79 6.09 1.21
CA VAL A 40 7.32 5.71 2.53
C VAL A 40 7.19 4.19 2.66
N TYR A 41 8.33 3.53 2.85
CA TYR A 41 8.41 2.10 3.13
C TYR A 41 8.41 1.83 4.62
N PHE A 42 7.65 0.84 5.01
CA PHE A 42 7.51 0.33 6.36
C PHE A 42 7.88 -1.15 6.37
N ARG A 43 8.55 -1.58 7.44
CA ARG A 43 9.01 -2.95 7.61
C ARG A 43 8.58 -3.50 8.96
N SER A 44 8.03 -4.71 8.96
CA SER A 44 7.78 -5.51 10.16
C SER A 44 8.78 -6.67 10.24
N VAL A 45 8.56 -7.59 11.19
CA VAL A 45 9.34 -8.82 11.32
C VAL A 45 9.21 -9.77 10.13
N ASP A 46 8.13 -9.70 9.36
CA ASP A 46 7.78 -10.74 8.37
C ASP A 46 7.25 -10.21 7.03
N CYS A 47 6.97 -8.91 6.91
CA CYS A 47 6.53 -8.30 5.65
C CYS A 47 6.89 -6.80 5.59
N LYS A 48 6.54 -6.18 4.46
CA LYS A 48 6.71 -4.74 4.21
C LYS A 48 5.41 -4.12 3.73
N ILE A 49 5.21 -2.84 4.03
CA ILE A 49 4.12 -2.01 3.51
C ILE A 49 4.74 -0.75 2.90
N GLN A 50 4.20 -0.27 1.79
CA GLN A 50 4.51 1.06 1.28
C GLN A 50 3.25 1.92 1.27
N ASN A 51 3.41 3.20 1.60
CA ASN A 51 2.41 4.24 1.39
C ASN A 51 2.97 5.24 0.39
N TYR A 52 2.26 5.48 -0.70
CA TYR A 52 2.77 6.32 -1.77
C TYR A 52 1.73 7.27 -2.33
N ASP A 53 2.22 8.38 -2.86
CA ASP A 53 1.46 9.38 -3.61
C ASP A 53 1.69 9.13 -5.11
N SER A 54 0.62 8.80 -5.85
CA SER A 54 0.67 8.61 -7.31
C SER A 54 -0.08 9.73 -8.03
N SER A 55 0.62 10.29 -9.01
CA SER A 55 0.16 11.36 -9.88
C SER A 55 -0.87 10.91 -10.93
N ARG A 56 -0.91 9.61 -11.27
CA ARG A 56 -1.80 9.05 -12.30
C ARG A 56 -3.25 8.99 -11.85
N GLU A 57 -3.47 8.70 -10.57
CA GLU A 57 -4.81 8.58 -9.97
C GLU A 57 -5.15 9.76 -9.07
N GLY A 58 -4.21 10.70 -8.89
CA GLY A 58 -4.33 11.78 -7.90
C GLY A 58 -4.60 11.21 -6.50
N SER A 59 -4.10 10.00 -6.24
CA SER A 59 -4.52 9.18 -5.12
C SER A 59 -3.30 8.69 -4.35
N ILE A 60 -3.45 8.71 -3.03
CA ILE A 60 -2.51 8.09 -2.11
C ILE A 60 -3.01 6.67 -1.86
N ASN A 61 -2.10 5.70 -1.98
CA ASN A 61 -2.44 4.29 -1.87
C ASN A 61 -1.38 3.54 -1.08
N CYS A 62 -1.68 2.27 -0.79
CA CYS A 62 -0.79 1.37 -0.07
C CYS A 62 -0.71 -0.01 -0.72
N MET A 63 0.46 -0.63 -0.58
CA MET A 63 0.72 -2.00 -1.02
C MET A 63 1.51 -2.75 0.05
N ILE A 64 1.39 -4.07 0.06
CA ILE A 64 2.09 -4.99 0.96
C ILE A 64 2.98 -5.93 0.15
N ALA A 65 4.12 -6.32 0.70
CA ALA A 65 5.07 -7.24 0.06
C ALA A 65 5.74 -8.18 1.08
N PRO A 66 6.30 -9.31 0.63
CA PRO A 66 7.15 -10.15 1.48
C PRO A 66 8.37 -9.39 2.00
N LEU A 67 8.92 -9.83 3.13
CA LEU A 67 10.07 -9.18 3.77
C LEU A 67 11.30 -9.02 2.86
N HIS A 68 11.50 -9.97 1.94
CA HIS A 68 12.65 -10.02 1.03
C HIS A 68 12.45 -9.18 -0.24
N ALA A 69 11.28 -8.56 -0.43
CA ALA A 69 11.05 -7.67 -1.55
C ALA A 69 11.95 -6.43 -1.46
N LEU A 70 12.41 -5.97 -2.63
CA LEU A 70 13.16 -4.73 -2.75
C LEU A 70 12.23 -3.53 -2.53
N ASN A 71 12.77 -2.45 -1.96
CA ASN A 71 12.07 -1.17 -1.84
C ASN A 71 12.06 -0.50 -3.22
N VAL A 72 11.09 -0.89 -4.03
CA VAL A 72 10.80 -0.32 -5.34
C VAL A 72 9.39 0.27 -5.31
N PHE A 73 9.16 1.30 -6.11
CA PHE A 73 7.82 1.89 -6.21
C PHE A 73 6.86 0.83 -6.73
N GLY A 74 5.86 0.47 -5.92
CA GLY A 74 5.00 -0.71 -6.16
C GLY A 74 4.31 -0.70 -7.53
N PRO A 75 3.77 0.43 -8.00
CA PRO A 75 3.22 0.54 -9.35
C PRO A 75 4.22 0.29 -10.50
N HIS A 76 5.52 0.32 -10.23
CA HIS A 76 6.59 0.01 -11.19
C HIS A 76 7.30 -1.31 -10.87
N ASP A 77 6.86 -2.03 -9.84
CA ASP A 77 7.43 -3.31 -9.46
C ASP A 77 7.12 -4.37 -10.53
N GLN A 78 8.12 -4.66 -11.35
CA GLN A 78 8.04 -5.71 -12.35
C GLN A 78 8.10 -7.11 -11.74
N SER A 79 8.59 -7.25 -10.49
CA SER A 79 8.67 -8.54 -9.81
C SER A 79 7.31 -9.04 -9.33
N GLY A 80 6.29 -8.17 -9.27
CA GLY A 80 4.98 -8.54 -8.74
C GLY A 80 5.02 -8.97 -7.28
N MET A 81 6.01 -8.54 -6.50
CA MET A 81 6.07 -8.79 -5.06
C MET A 81 5.20 -7.80 -4.29
N TRP A 82 5.09 -6.57 -4.79
CA TRP A 82 4.19 -5.57 -4.23
C TRP A 82 2.75 -5.82 -4.68
N GLN A 83 1.85 -5.97 -3.70
CA GLN A 83 0.45 -6.31 -3.93
C GLN A 83 -0.49 -5.34 -3.21
N TYR A 84 -1.59 -4.98 -3.86
CA TYR A 84 -2.67 -4.22 -3.21
C TYR A 84 -3.34 -5.07 -2.13
N LEU A 85 -3.50 -4.53 -0.91
CA LEU A 85 -4.11 -5.25 0.21
C LEU A 85 -5.51 -5.80 -0.13
N PRO A 86 -6.41 -5.04 -0.79
CA PRO A 86 -7.74 -5.55 -1.10
C PRO A 86 -7.75 -6.71 -2.11
N ARG A 87 -6.66 -6.93 -2.87
CA ARG A 87 -6.52 -8.05 -3.81
C ARG A 87 -6.67 -9.40 -3.09
N PHE A 88 -6.20 -9.48 -1.85
CA PHE A 88 -6.32 -10.69 -1.04
C PHE A 88 -7.77 -10.94 -0.59
N GLY A 89 -8.54 -9.88 -0.34
CA GLY A 89 -9.99 -9.97 -0.12
C GLY A 89 -10.74 -10.51 -1.34
N LEU A 90 -10.45 -9.98 -2.53
CA LEU A 90 -11.04 -10.47 -3.78
C LEU A 90 -10.76 -11.97 -4.00
N ARG A 91 -9.55 -12.44 -3.68
CA ARG A 91 -9.18 -13.88 -3.76
C ARG A 91 -10.02 -14.76 -2.83
N GLN A 92 -10.55 -14.22 -1.74
CA GLN A 92 -11.44 -14.93 -0.81
C GLN A 92 -12.93 -14.71 -1.12
N GLY A 93 -13.27 -14.11 -2.26
CA GLY A 93 -14.64 -13.93 -2.70
C GLY A 93 -15.33 -12.67 -2.16
N VAL A 94 -14.59 -11.71 -1.59
CA VAL A 94 -15.16 -10.39 -1.28
C VAL A 94 -15.60 -9.74 -2.60
N PRO A 95 -16.86 -9.27 -2.73
CA PRO A 95 -17.32 -8.64 -3.95
C PRO A 95 -16.47 -7.41 -4.32
N LEU A 96 -16.25 -7.20 -5.62
CA LEU A 96 -15.47 -6.06 -6.11
C LEU A 96 -16.04 -4.72 -5.63
N ASP A 97 -17.37 -4.59 -5.57
CA ASP A 97 -18.04 -3.37 -5.09
C ASP A 97 -17.86 -3.12 -3.59
N ALA A 98 -17.56 -4.16 -2.81
CA ALA A 98 -17.23 -4.04 -1.39
C ALA A 98 -15.74 -3.66 -1.16
N VAL A 99 -14.91 -3.84 -2.19
CA VAL A 99 -13.49 -3.48 -2.21
C VAL A 99 -13.25 -2.10 -2.83
N ARG A 100 -14.09 -1.69 -3.79
CA ARG A 100 -14.10 -0.32 -4.32
C ARG A 100 -14.41 0.66 -3.19
N GLU A 101 -13.58 1.69 -3.11
CA GLU A 101 -13.35 2.50 -1.92
C GLU A 101 -14.58 3.15 -1.30
N THR A 102 -14.45 3.36 0.03
CA THR A 102 -15.11 4.39 0.82
C THR A 102 -15.33 5.67 0.02
N ALA A 103 -16.57 6.16 -0.02
CA ALA A 103 -16.95 7.41 -0.68
C ALA A 103 -16.11 8.59 -0.15
N LEU A 104 -14.99 8.85 -0.79
CA LEU A 104 -14.23 10.08 -0.63
C LEU A 104 -14.98 11.21 -1.38
N PRO A 105 -14.92 12.46 -0.88
CA PRO A 105 -15.52 13.60 -1.59
C PRO A 105 -14.84 13.82 -2.94
N ASP A 106 -15.47 14.57 -3.86
CA ASP A 106 -14.96 14.80 -5.22
C ASP A 106 -13.53 15.42 -5.27
N PHE A 107 -13.11 16.09 -4.20
CA PHE A 107 -11.76 16.67 -4.04
C PHE A 107 -11.23 16.41 -2.62
N PRO A 108 -10.70 15.21 -2.33
CA PRO A 108 -10.22 14.88 -1.01
C PRO A 108 -8.92 15.61 -0.71
N THR A 109 -8.75 16.03 0.54
CA THR A 109 -7.45 16.48 1.01
C THR A 109 -6.49 15.30 1.18
N THR A 110 -5.17 15.57 1.17
CA THR A 110 -4.13 14.56 1.48
C THR A 110 -4.44 13.80 2.78
N ASP A 111 -4.93 14.50 3.80
CA ASP A 111 -5.25 13.90 5.11
C ASP A 111 -6.44 12.92 4.98
N GLN A 112 -7.49 13.28 4.22
CA GLN A 112 -8.62 12.39 3.96
C GLN A 112 -8.23 11.15 3.17
N PHE A 113 -7.33 11.30 2.19
CA PHE A 113 -6.76 10.15 1.48
C PHE A 113 -5.97 9.24 2.41
N LEU A 114 -5.12 9.80 3.28
CA LEU A 114 -4.33 9.03 4.24
C LEU A 114 -5.21 8.32 5.28
N GLU A 115 -6.32 8.92 5.73
CA GLU A 115 -7.28 8.24 6.59
C GLU A 115 -8.00 7.10 5.87
N SER A 116 -8.31 7.26 4.58
CA SER A 116 -8.85 6.15 3.76
C SER A 116 -7.82 5.03 3.57
N VAL A 117 -6.54 5.38 3.36
CA VAL A 117 -5.43 4.39 3.35
C VAL A 117 -5.35 3.64 4.68
N ARG A 118 -5.37 4.37 5.80
CA ARG A 118 -5.37 3.78 7.14
C ARG A 118 -6.53 2.79 7.33
N GLY A 119 -7.75 3.18 6.95
CA GLY A 119 -8.92 2.31 7.04
C GLY A 119 -8.84 1.07 6.13
N ARG A 120 -8.20 1.19 4.95
CA ARG A 120 -7.92 0.04 4.08
C ARG A 120 -6.90 -0.91 4.70
N ILE A 121 -5.84 -0.37 5.31
CA ILE A 121 -4.85 -1.18 6.03
C ILE A 121 -5.53 -1.92 7.17
N GLU A 122 -6.27 -1.22 8.03
CA GLU A 122 -6.99 -1.85 9.15
C GLU A 122 -7.93 -2.98 8.69
N ARG A 123 -8.69 -2.75 7.62
CA ARG A 123 -9.65 -3.72 7.10
C ARG A 123 -9.00 -4.95 6.45
N TYR A 124 -7.97 -4.74 5.63
CA TYR A 124 -7.43 -5.78 4.75
C TYR A 124 -6.07 -6.32 5.21
N PHE A 125 -5.43 -5.74 6.21
CA PHE A 125 -4.13 -6.23 6.67
C PHE A 125 -4.17 -7.69 7.13
N PRO A 126 -5.11 -8.18 7.97
CA PRO A 126 -5.08 -9.57 8.44
C PRO A 126 -5.11 -10.60 7.30
N ILE A 127 -5.95 -10.36 6.30
CA ILE A 127 -6.09 -11.23 5.13
C ILE A 127 -4.93 -11.10 4.15
N ALA A 128 -4.41 -9.88 3.96
CA ALA A 128 -3.29 -9.62 3.09
C ALA A 128 -1.98 -10.14 3.66
N HIS A 129 -1.76 -9.98 4.97
CA HIS A 129 -0.64 -10.53 5.71
C HIS A 129 -0.58 -12.05 5.58
N ALA A 130 -1.69 -12.75 5.86
CA ALA A 130 -1.76 -14.20 5.68
C ALA A 130 -1.44 -14.64 4.25
N GLY A 131 -1.89 -13.89 3.24
CA GLY A 131 -1.58 -14.15 1.84
C GLY A 131 -0.12 -13.91 1.49
N ILE A 132 0.48 -12.82 1.98
CA ILE A 132 1.89 -12.48 1.75
C ILE A 132 2.83 -13.50 2.40
N LEU A 133 2.51 -14.01 3.59
CA LEU A 133 3.31 -15.06 4.24
C LEU A 133 3.28 -16.39 3.47
N GLN A 134 2.24 -16.64 2.68
CA GLN A 134 2.17 -17.81 1.79
C GLN A 134 2.85 -17.55 0.45
N MET A 135 3.13 -16.29 0.13
CA MET A 135 3.72 -15.87 -1.14
C MET A 135 5.21 -16.20 -1.16
N ARG A 136 5.57 -17.31 -1.81
CA ARG A 136 6.97 -17.78 -1.92
C ARG A 136 7.76 -17.10 -3.06
N GLY A 137 7.16 -16.14 -3.77
CA GLY A 137 7.75 -15.41 -4.90
C GLY A 137 6.69 -14.63 -5.68
N ALA A 138 7.05 -14.11 -6.86
CA ALA A 138 6.17 -13.38 -7.76
C ALA A 138 4.91 -14.20 -8.13
N GLU A 139 3.77 -13.96 -7.47
CA GLU A 139 2.49 -14.51 -7.91
C GLU A 139 1.96 -13.67 -9.07
N TYR A 140 2.52 -13.90 -10.26
CA TYR A 140 1.93 -13.41 -11.49
C TYR A 140 0.51 -13.93 -11.60
N TRP A 141 -0.37 -13.02 -12.00
CA TRP A 141 -1.79 -13.28 -12.18
C TRP A 141 -2.00 -14.40 -13.21
N HIS A 142 -2.55 -15.53 -12.77
CA HIS A 142 -3.43 -16.35 -13.59
C HIS A 142 -4.83 -16.25 -12.99
N PRO A 143 -5.80 -15.65 -13.69
CA PRO A 143 -7.18 -15.89 -13.33
C PRO A 143 -7.38 -17.39 -13.54
N ARG A 144 -7.90 -18.10 -12.54
CA ARG A 144 -8.36 -19.46 -12.85
C ARG A 144 -9.43 -19.34 -13.95
N PRO A 145 -9.40 -20.23 -14.96
CA PRO A 145 -10.37 -20.21 -16.06
C PRO A 145 -11.81 -20.35 -15.57
#